data_AF-A0A3S1HF02-F1
#
_entry.id   AF-A0A3S1HF02-F1
#
_cell.length_a   1.000
_cell.length_b   1.000
_cell.length_c   1.000
_cell.angle_alpha   90.00
_cell.angle_beta   90.00
_cell.angle_gamma   90.00
#
_symmetry.space_group_name_H-M   'P 1'
#
loop_
_entity.id
_entity.type
_entity.pdbx_description
1 polymer ?
#
loop_
_entity_poly.entity_id
_entity_poly.type
_entity_poly.pdbx_seq_one_letter_code
_entity_poly.pdbx_strand_id
1 'polypeptide(L)'
;MNTLMIDIRKADPRDASAIAEVHLEAWRGAYSGIIPHRTLTSMINRRGADWWANAIRRAATVLVVEIGGKIAGYATIGKNRARELRQQGEIYELYLRPEYQG
;
A
#
# COMPACT_ATOMS: atom_id res chain seq x y z
N MET A 1 -20.51 -21.19 9.70
CA MET A 1 -19.31 -20.33 9.66
C MET A 1 -18.97 -20.12 8.20
N ASN A 2 -19.04 -18.90 7.70
CA ASN A 2 -18.52 -18.59 6.37
C ASN A 2 -17.01 -18.41 6.53
N THR A 3 -16.21 -19.29 5.93
CA THR A 3 -14.75 -19.19 6.00
C THR A 3 -14.32 -17.90 5.32
N LEU A 4 -13.67 -17.01 6.06
CA LEU A 4 -13.08 -15.80 5.50
C LEU A 4 -11.82 -16.21 4.72
N MET A 5 -11.85 -16.05 3.40
CA MET A 5 -10.70 -16.29 2.55
C MET A 5 -9.73 -15.10 2.68
N ILE A 6 -8.49 -15.41 3.02
CA ILE A 6 -7.39 -14.45 3.07
C ILE A 6 -6.36 -14.93 2.05
N ASP A 7 -5.97 -14.05 1.13
CA ASP A 7 -4.96 -14.33 0.12
C ASP A 7 -3.94 -13.20 0.03
N ILE A 8 -2.68 -13.53 -0.26
CA ILE A 8 -1.62 -12.56 -0.52
C ILE A 8 -1.06 -12.84 -1.90
N ARG A 9 -1.13 -11.85 -2.78
CA ARG A 9 -0.73 -11.98 -4.18
C ARG A 9 -0.02 -10.73 -4.68
N LYS A 10 0.65 -10.86 -5.82
CA LYS A 10 1.11 -9.68 -6.57
C LYS A 10 -0.12 -8.86 -7.00
N ALA A 11 0.01 -7.54 -6.93
CA ALA A 11 -1.01 -6.64 -7.42
C ALA A 11 -1.14 -6.76 -8.94
N ASP A 12 -2.39 -6.75 -9.42
CA ASP A 12 -2.76 -6.56 -10.80
C ASP A 12 -3.02 -5.06 -11.05
N PRO A 13 -2.74 -4.49 -12.23
CA PRO A 13 -3.08 -3.09 -12.52
C PRO A 13 -4.55 -2.71 -12.24
N ARG A 14 -5.48 -3.67 -12.27
CA ARG A 14 -6.89 -3.48 -11.90
C ARG A 14 -7.09 -3.22 -10.40
N ASP A 15 -6.16 -3.63 -9.54
CA ASP A 15 -6.22 -3.35 -8.09
C ASP A 15 -5.84 -1.90 -7.75
N ALA A 16 -5.31 -1.13 -8.71
CA ALA A 16 -4.71 0.17 -8.46
C ALA A 16 -5.64 1.17 -7.75
N SER A 17 -6.92 1.19 -8.11
CA SER A 17 -7.92 2.03 -7.43
C SER A 17 -8.12 1.59 -5.97
N ALA A 18 -8.24 0.29 -5.72
CA ALA A 18 -8.42 -0.23 -4.37
C ALA A 18 -7.18 0.03 -3.49
N ILE A 19 -5.97 -0.08 -4.05
CA ILE A 19 -4.73 0.25 -3.35
C ILE A 19 -4.65 1.76 -3.04
N ALA A 20 -5.07 2.63 -3.96
CA ALA A 20 -5.11 4.07 -3.72
C ALA A 20 -6.02 4.45 -2.55
N GLU A 21 -7.17 3.77 -2.42
CA GLU A 21 -8.08 3.93 -1.27
C GLU A 21 -7.44 3.45 0.03
N VAL A 22 -6.83 2.25 0.04
CA VAL A 22 -6.10 1.73 1.21
C VAL A 22 -5.02 2.70 1.65
N HIS A 23 -4.21 3.20 0.70
CA HIS A 23 -3.17 4.20 0.97
C HIS A 23 -3.78 5.46 1.61
N LEU A 24 -4.86 6.01 1.04
CA LEU A 24 -5.53 7.20 1.56
C LEU A 24 -6.01 7.00 3.00
N GLU A 25 -6.71 5.90 3.27
CA GLU A 25 -7.27 5.60 4.59
C GLU A 25 -6.19 5.35 5.63
N ALA A 26 -5.20 4.51 5.29
CA ALA A 26 -4.10 4.17 6.19
C ALA A 26 -3.23 5.39 6.51
N TRP A 27 -2.89 6.22 5.50
CA TRP A 27 -2.09 7.43 5.72
C TRP A 27 -2.84 8.49 6.52
N ARG A 28 -4.14 8.67 6.27
CA ARG A 28 -4.96 9.57 7.10
C ARG A 28 -5.01 9.07 8.53
N GLY A 29 -5.24 7.78 8.76
CA GLY A 29 -5.27 7.20 10.10
C GLY A 29 -3.92 7.31 10.83
N ALA A 30 -2.81 7.05 10.14
CA ALA A 30 -1.48 7.03 10.74
C ALA A 30 -0.90 8.43 11.03
N TYR A 31 -1.19 9.42 10.18
CA TYR A 31 -0.46 10.69 10.20
C TYR A 31 -1.29 11.94 10.49
N SER A 32 -2.62 11.83 10.62
CA SER A 32 -3.45 12.96 11.03
C SER A 32 -3.05 13.44 12.43
N GLY A 33 -2.88 14.75 12.58
CA GLY A 33 -2.40 15.36 13.83
C GLY A 33 -0.87 15.35 13.99
N ILE A 34 -0.13 14.61 13.16
CA ILE A 34 1.34 14.58 13.13
C ILE A 34 1.85 15.43 11.96
N ILE A 35 1.32 15.20 10.75
CA ILE A 35 1.66 15.95 9.55
C ILE A 35 0.60 17.05 9.32
N PRO A 36 1.00 18.31 9.01
CA PRO A 36 0.05 19.38 8.71
C PRO A 36 -0.95 18.98 7.62
N HIS A 37 -2.24 19.28 7.84
CA HIS A 37 -3.35 18.78 7.02
C HIS A 37 -3.17 19.00 5.50
N ARG A 38 -2.73 20.21 5.10
CA ARG A 38 -2.52 20.53 3.67
C ARG A 38 -1.38 19.72 3.07
N THR A 39 -0.29 19.52 3.82
CA THR A 39 0.85 18.72 3.40
C THR A 39 0.46 17.25 3.26
N LEU A 40 -0.20 16.68 4.27
CA LEU A 40 -0.66 15.29 4.23
C LEU A 40 -1.61 15.04 3.05
N THR A 41 -2.58 15.93 2.85
CA THR A 41 -3.52 15.85 1.72
C THR A 41 -2.80 15.88 0.37
N SER A 42 -1.80 16.77 0.21
CA SER A 42 -1.01 16.82 -1.01
C SER A 42 -0.20 15.55 -1.25
N MET A 43 0.39 14.97 -0.19
CA MET A 43 1.15 13.71 -0.29
C MET A 43 0.24 12.54 -0.73
N ILE A 44 -0.95 12.43 -0.13
CA ILE A 44 -1.93 11.38 -0.47
C ILE A 44 -2.40 11.52 -1.91
N ASN A 45 -2.74 12.72 -2.35
CA ASN A 45 -3.28 12.94 -3.70
C ASN A 45 -2.28 12.63 -4.82
N ARG A 46 -0.97 12.58 -4.54
CA ARG A 46 0.07 12.17 -5.50
C ARG A 46 0.06 10.66 -5.79
N ARG A 47 -0.67 9.86 -5.01
CA ARG A 47 -0.71 8.40 -5.06
C ARG A 47 -2.09 7.88 -5.48
N GLY A 48 -2.66 8.51 -6.52
CA GLY A 48 -3.94 8.08 -7.13
C GLY A 48 -3.83 6.78 -7.95
N ALA A 49 -4.96 6.30 -8.48
CA ALA A 49 -5.04 5.03 -9.21
C ALA A 49 -4.06 4.93 -10.39
N ASP A 50 -3.92 5.97 -11.22
CA ASP A 50 -2.98 5.94 -12.35
C ASP A 50 -1.52 5.80 -11.90
N TRP A 51 -1.17 6.41 -10.76
CA TRP A 51 0.16 6.28 -10.19
C TRP A 51 0.42 4.83 -9.77
N TRP A 52 -0.54 4.21 -9.08
CA TRP A 52 -0.45 2.81 -8.65
C TRP A 52 -0.42 1.83 -9.84
N ALA A 53 -1.27 2.04 -10.85
CA ALA A 53 -1.26 1.22 -12.06
C ALA A 53 0.11 1.27 -12.77
N ASN A 54 0.74 2.46 -12.80
CA ASN A 54 2.09 2.62 -13.32
C ASN A 54 3.15 1.95 -12.44
N ALA A 55 3.05 2.08 -11.11
CA ALA A 55 3.98 1.44 -10.17
C ALA A 55 3.96 -0.10 -10.30
N ILE A 56 2.77 -0.68 -10.43
CA ILE A 56 2.56 -2.13 -10.65
C ILE A 56 3.19 -2.59 -11.96
N ARG A 57 3.05 -1.81 -13.05
CA ARG A 57 3.63 -2.16 -14.35
C ARG A 57 5.15 -2.04 -14.43
N ARG A 58 5.76 -1.11 -13.68
CA ARG A 58 7.16 -0.66 -13.89
C ARG A 58 8.22 -1.29 -12.99
N ALA A 59 7.91 -2.39 -12.29
CA ALA A 59 8.86 -3.21 -11.52
C ALA A 59 9.03 -2.90 -10.01
N ALA A 60 8.11 -2.16 -9.38
CA ALA A 60 7.95 -2.28 -7.94
C ALA A 60 7.20 -3.60 -7.66
N THR A 61 7.74 -4.46 -6.79
CA THR A 61 6.94 -5.61 -6.33
C THR A 61 5.90 -5.06 -5.37
N VAL A 62 4.69 -4.85 -5.88
CA VAL A 62 3.52 -4.50 -5.09
C VAL A 62 2.80 -5.79 -4.75
N LEU A 63 2.67 -6.07 -3.46
CA LEU A 63 1.86 -7.17 -2.93
C LEU A 63 0.58 -6.58 -2.36
N VAL A 64 -0.52 -7.31 -2.49
CA VAL A 64 -1.79 -7.00 -1.84
C VAL A 64 -2.20 -8.15 -0.94
N VAL A 65 -2.88 -7.83 0.15
CA VAL A 65 -3.65 -8.80 0.92
C VAL A 65 -5.13 -8.58 0.62
N GLU A 66 -5.79 -9.65 0.22
CA GLU A 66 -7.23 -9.69 -0.06
C GLU A 66 -7.93 -10.46 1.07
N ILE A 67 -8.97 -9.85 1.65
CA ILE A 67 -9.77 -10.44 2.72
C ILE A 67 -11.23 -10.39 2.29
N GLY A 68 -11.84 -11.55 2.07
CA GLY A 68 -13.24 -11.63 1.62
C GLY A 68 -13.50 -10.90 0.30
N GLY A 69 -12.57 -10.97 -0.65
CA GLY A 69 -12.69 -10.32 -1.97
C GLY A 69 -12.33 -8.83 -2.00
N LYS A 70 -11.89 -8.25 -0.88
CA LYS A 70 -11.50 -6.84 -0.79
C LYS A 70 -10.02 -6.70 -0.53
N ILE A 71 -9.37 -5.76 -1.22
CA ILE A 71 -7.99 -5.38 -0.90
C ILE A 71 -7.98 -4.68 0.46
N ALA A 72 -7.49 -5.41 1.47
CA ALA A 72 -7.41 -4.97 2.86
C ALA A 72 -6.09 -4.24 3.15
N GLY A 73 -5.07 -4.44 2.31
CA GLY A 73 -3.74 -3.92 2.53
C GLY A 73 -2.81 -4.09 1.35
N TYR A 74 -1.67 -3.41 1.40
CA TYR A 74 -0.61 -3.57 0.43
C TYR A 74 0.77 -3.47 1.06
N ALA A 75 1.77 -4.00 0.35
CA ALA A 75 3.17 -3.76 0.61
C ALA A 75 3.89 -3.42 -0.69
N THR A 76 4.87 -2.53 -0.63
CA THR A 76 5.82 -2.30 -1.73
C THR A 76 7.21 -2.71 -1.28
N ILE A 77 7.86 -3.56 -2.08
CA ILE A 77 9.17 -4.10 -1.77
C ILE A 77 10.09 -3.99 -2.98
N GLY A 78 11.39 -3.89 -2.72
CA GLY A 78 12.38 -3.82 -3.79
C GLY A 78 13.81 -3.87 -3.27
N LYS A 79 14.76 -3.45 -4.11
CA LYS A 79 16.17 -3.36 -3.73
C LYS A 79 16.35 -2.36 -2.59
N ASN A 80 17.24 -2.67 -1.67
CA ASN A 80 17.60 -1.74 -0.61
C ASN A 80 18.15 -0.42 -1.19
N ARG A 81 17.60 0.71 -0.74
CA ARG A 81 18.05 2.05 -1.12
C ARG A 81 19.33 2.48 -0.37
N ALA A 82 19.57 1.95 0.82
CA ALA A 82 20.78 2.16 1.62
C ALA A 82 21.88 1.18 1.20
N ARG A 83 22.78 1.63 0.32
CA ARG A 83 23.78 0.76 -0.36
C ARG A 83 24.92 0.34 0.56
N GLU A 84 25.11 1.04 1.67
CA GLU A 84 26.09 0.76 2.72
C GLU A 84 25.69 -0.40 3.63
N LEU A 85 24.40 -0.78 3.62
CA LEU A 85 23.89 -1.88 4.41
C LEU A 85 24.05 -3.22 3.68
N ARG A 86 24.24 -4.29 4.45
CA ARG A 86 24.39 -5.65 3.91
C ARG A 86 23.07 -6.23 3.35
N GLN A 87 21.94 -5.68 3.78
CA GLN A 87 20.61 -6.13 3.37
C GLN A 87 20.36 -5.80 1.91
N GLN A 88 19.87 -6.78 1.15
CA GLN A 88 19.68 -6.65 -0.29
C GLN A 88 18.30 -6.10 -0.68
N GLY A 89 17.32 -6.22 0.22
CA GLY A 89 15.94 -5.83 -0.01
C GLY A 89 15.43 -4.85 1.04
N GLU A 90 14.35 -4.15 0.71
CA GLU A 90 13.69 -3.17 1.55
C GLU A 90 12.18 -3.26 1.37
N ILE A 91 11.44 -3.13 2.48
CA ILE A 91 10.01 -2.85 2.48
C ILE A 91 9.87 -1.33 2.46
N TYR A 92 9.44 -0.77 1.35
CA TYR A 92 9.28 0.68 1.22
C TYR A 92 8.01 1.16 1.93
N GLU A 93 6.93 0.38 1.82
CA GLU A 93 5.63 0.68 2.42
C GLU A 93 4.95 -0.63 2.84
N LEU A 94 4.23 -0.61 3.97
CA LEU A 94 3.35 -1.66 4.44
C LEU A 94 2.17 -1.01 5.16
N TYR A 95 0.98 -1.12 4.58
CA TYR A 95 -0.22 -0.49 5.12
C TYR A 95 -1.44 -1.40 4.97
N LEU A 96 -2.28 -1.41 6.00
CA LEU A 96 -3.60 -2.03 6.01
C LEU A 96 -4.64 -0.93 6.20
N ARG A 97 -5.87 -1.12 5.67
CA ARG A 97 -6.99 -0.26 6.08
C ARG A 97 -7.19 -0.37 7.59
N PRO A 98 -7.59 0.70 8.29
CA PRO A 98 -7.70 0.71 9.75
C PRO A 98 -8.52 -0.44 10.33
N GLU A 99 -9.59 -0.85 9.66
CA GLU A 99 -10.51 -1.91 10.11
C GLU A 99 -9.95 -3.34 10.03
N TYR A 100 -8.80 -3.54 9.37
CA TYR A 100 -8.11 -4.84 9.29
C TYR A 100 -6.84 -4.90 10.15
N GLN A 101 -6.66 -3.96 11.09
CA GLN A 101 -5.54 -3.93 12.02
C GLN A 101 -5.92 -4.57 13.36
N GLY A 102 -5.06 -5.41 13.94
CA GLY A 102 -5.26 -6.10 15.23
C GLY A 102 -5.24 -7.61 15.12
#